data_AF-A0A3D3R7S7-F1
#
_entry.id   AF-A0A3D3R7S7-F1
#
_cell.length_a   1.000
_cell.length_b   1.000
_cell.length_c   1.000
_cell.angle_alpha   90.00
_cell.angle_beta   90.00
_cell.angle_gamma   90.00
#
_symmetry.space_group_name_H-M   'P 1'
#
loop_
_entity.id
_entity.type
_entity.pdbx_description
1 polymer ?
#
loop_
_entity_poly.entity_id
_entity_poly.type
_entity_poly.pdbx_seq_one_letter_code
_entity_poly.pdbx_strand_id
1 'polypeptide(L)'
;MLLDTSIWPVNINNWEWHLVPIVKRIWSPGWAIFSAGWAFWFLAVFYWIIDVKGYKKWAFPFVVVGMNSIAMYCMAQLLRPWITKSLKIHLNTLDQATGWSVHGSLFSADCPYAPIAVSATVLFVLWLICLWMYLQRIFIKI
;
A
#
# COMPACT_ATOMS: atom_id res chain seq x y z
N MET A 1 3.82 -19.89 -36.71
CA MET A 1 3.86 -18.48 -36.27
C MET A 1 5.26 -18.22 -35.74
N LEU A 2 6.12 -17.58 -36.53
CA LEU A 2 7.46 -17.18 -36.08
C LEU A 2 7.26 -16.11 -35.01
N LEU A 3 7.61 -16.42 -33.75
CA LEU A 3 7.62 -15.44 -32.67
C LEU A 3 8.67 -14.39 -33.03
N ASP A 4 8.24 -13.14 -33.16
CA ASP A 4 9.13 -12.01 -33.39
C ASP A 4 10.10 -11.85 -32.22
N THR A 5 11.39 -12.12 -32.47
CA THR A 5 12.46 -12.04 -31.48
C THR A 5 13.06 -10.64 -31.37
N SER A 6 12.57 -9.65 -32.13
CA SER A 6 13.06 -8.26 -32.08
C SER A 6 12.89 -7.58 -30.73
N ILE A 7 11.98 -8.10 -29.89
CA ILE A 7 11.68 -7.60 -28.55
C ILE A 7 12.73 -8.04 -27.50
N TRP A 8 13.57 -9.04 -27.81
CA TRP A 8 14.53 -9.61 -26.87
C TRP A 8 15.96 -9.13 -27.21
N PRO A 9 16.71 -8.57 -26.25
CA PRO A 9 18.06 -8.06 -26.49
C PRO A 9 19.13 -9.16 -26.61
N VAL A 10 18.73 -10.42 -26.79
CA VAL A 10 19.61 -11.60 -26.80
C VAL A 10 19.38 -12.40 -28.06
N ASN A 11 20.44 -12.61 -28.84
CA ASN A 11 20.41 -13.42 -30.05
C ASN A 11 20.52 -14.90 -29.68
N ILE A 12 19.37 -15.56 -29.55
CA ILE A 12 19.26 -16.95 -29.11
C ILE A 12 19.49 -17.87 -30.31
N ASN A 13 20.75 -18.25 -30.55
CA ASN A 13 21.14 -19.08 -31.71
C ASN A 13 20.66 -20.55 -31.60
N ASN A 14 20.38 -21.04 -30.38
CA ASN A 14 19.86 -22.39 -30.11
C ASN A 14 18.61 -22.29 -29.24
N TRP A 15 17.61 -23.15 -29.47
CA TRP A 15 16.38 -23.19 -28.68
C TRP A 15 16.64 -23.86 -27.33
N GLU A 16 17.37 -23.17 -26.47
CA GLU A 16 17.65 -23.58 -25.10
C GLU A 16 16.37 -23.34 -24.27
N TRP A 17 15.49 -24.35 -24.18
CA TRP A 17 14.27 -24.35 -23.34
C TRP A 17 14.56 -24.20 -21.83
N HIS A 18 15.81 -23.95 -21.47
CA HIS A 18 16.34 -24.00 -20.11
C HIS A 18 16.16 -22.68 -19.34
N LEU A 19 15.84 -21.56 -20.00
CA LEU A 19 15.65 -20.26 -19.34
C LEU A 19 14.28 -19.67 -19.67
N VAL A 20 13.33 -19.86 -18.76
CA VAL A 20 12.04 -19.16 -18.81
C VAL A 20 12.26 -17.72 -18.33
N PRO A 21 12.05 -16.69 -19.18
CA PRO A 21 12.29 -15.32 -18.78
C PRO A 21 11.29 -14.88 -17.70
N ILE A 22 11.75 -14.08 -16.76
CA ILE A 22 10.94 -13.54 -15.67
C ILE A 22 10.18 -12.31 -16.17
N VAL A 23 8.98 -12.52 -16.73
CA VAL A 23 8.11 -11.46 -17.25
C VAL A 23 6.81 -11.41 -16.48
N LYS A 24 6.60 -10.31 -15.74
CA LYS A 24 5.36 -10.04 -14.99
C LYS A 24 4.14 -9.85 -15.90
N ARG A 25 4.31 -9.19 -17.06
CA ARG A 25 3.20 -8.80 -17.96
C ARG A 25 2.39 -9.99 -18.45
N ILE A 26 3.05 -11.10 -18.76
CA ILE A 26 2.43 -12.32 -19.30
C ILE A 26 2.36 -13.47 -18.28
N TRP A 27 2.65 -13.19 -17.01
CA TRP A 27 2.64 -14.21 -15.94
C TRP A 27 3.48 -15.45 -16.28
N SER A 28 4.71 -15.24 -16.76
CA SER A 28 5.63 -16.34 -17.04
C SER A 28 5.81 -17.26 -15.83
N PRO A 29 6.00 -18.59 -16.01
CA PRO A 29 6.26 -19.51 -14.91
C PRO A 29 7.46 -19.09 -14.04
N GLY A 30 8.51 -18.52 -14.65
CA GLY A 30 9.66 -17.96 -13.92
C GLY A 30 9.27 -16.79 -13.01
N TRP A 31 8.39 -15.89 -13.47
CA TRP A 31 7.82 -14.84 -12.62
C TRP A 31 6.93 -15.39 -11.51
N ALA A 32 6.11 -16.40 -11.79
CA ALA A 32 5.25 -17.02 -10.79
C ALA A 32 6.08 -17.60 -9.62
N ILE A 33 7.09 -18.42 -9.92
CA ILE A 33 8.00 -19.00 -8.92
C ILE A 33 8.76 -17.90 -8.16
N PHE A 34 9.27 -16.88 -8.86
CA PHE A 34 9.95 -15.76 -8.22
C PHE A 34 9.03 -15.02 -7.24
N SER A 35 7.81 -14.68 -7.65
CA SER A 35 6.83 -14.01 -6.79
C SER A 35 6.38 -14.86 -5.59
N ALA A 36 6.21 -16.17 -5.80
CA ALA A 36 5.89 -17.12 -4.74
C ALA A 36 7.04 -17.23 -3.72
N GLY A 37 8.29 -17.26 -4.18
CA GLY A 37 9.46 -17.25 -3.31
C GLY A 37 9.47 -16.03 -2.36
N TRP A 38 9.20 -14.84 -2.88
CA TRP A 38 9.03 -13.64 -2.05
C TRP A 38 7.86 -13.75 -1.07
N ALA A 39 6.71 -14.27 -1.51
CA ALA A 39 5.55 -14.45 -0.65
C ALA A 39 5.85 -15.41 0.52
N PHE A 40 6.53 -16.54 0.26
CA PHE A 40 6.97 -17.46 1.31
C PHE A 40 8.01 -16.85 2.23
N TRP A 41 8.92 -16.03 1.71
CA TRP A 41 9.89 -15.29 2.53
C TRP A 41 9.20 -14.34 3.51
N PHE A 42 8.24 -13.54 3.04
CA PHE A 42 7.47 -12.66 3.92
C PHE A 42 6.65 -13.45 4.95
N LEU A 43 6.02 -14.56 4.53
CA LEU A 43 5.29 -15.45 5.43
C LEU A 43 6.21 -15.99 6.53
N ALA A 44 7.39 -16.49 6.18
CA ALA A 44 8.36 -17.02 7.13
C ALA A 44 8.83 -15.95 8.13
N VAL A 45 9.12 -14.74 7.64
CA VAL A 45 9.52 -13.60 8.49
C VAL A 45 8.41 -13.22 9.46
N PHE A 46 7.17 -13.07 8.99
CA PHE A 46 6.05 -12.72 9.87
C PHE A 46 5.72 -13.82 10.87
N TYR A 47 5.74 -15.08 10.45
CA TYR A 47 5.56 -16.24 11.33
C TYR A 47 6.60 -16.25 12.45
N TRP A 48 7.88 -16.06 12.10
CA TRP A 48 8.95 -16.05 13.10
C TRP A 48 8.83 -14.87 14.08
N ILE A 49 8.51 -13.66 13.60
CA ILE A 49 8.38 -12.47 14.47
C ILE A 49 7.15 -12.57 15.39
N ILE A 50 6.01 -13.01 14.87
CA ILE A 50 4.73 -12.96 15.56
C ILE A 50 4.52 -14.21 16.43
N ASP A 51 4.74 -15.40 15.87
CA ASP A 51 4.39 -16.67 16.53
C ASP A 51 5.57 -17.24 17.31
N VAL A 52 6.79 -17.20 16.77
CA VAL A 52 7.97 -17.74 17.47
C VAL A 52 8.51 -16.76 18.52
N LYS A 53 8.70 -15.49 18.16
CA LYS A 53 9.21 -14.45 19.08
C LYS A 53 8.12 -13.75 19.91
N GLY A 54 6.85 -13.93 19.58
CA GLY A 54 5.74 -13.36 20.35
C GLY A 54 5.54 -11.85 20.22
N TYR A 55 6.19 -11.15 19.29
CA TYR A 55 6.07 -9.70 19.12
C TYR A 55 4.78 -9.30 18.39
N LYS A 56 3.65 -9.37 19.09
CA LYS A 56 2.32 -9.11 18.51
C LYS A 56 1.92 -7.63 18.46
N LYS A 57 2.53 -6.78 19.30
CA LYS A 57 2.12 -5.36 19.45
C LYS A 57 2.31 -4.55 18.16
N TRP A 58 3.36 -4.80 17.39
CA TRP A 58 3.65 -4.06 16.15
C TRP A 58 2.75 -4.50 14.98
N ALA A 59 2.17 -5.70 15.05
CA ALA A 59 1.21 -6.19 14.07
C ALA A 59 -0.19 -5.56 14.23
N PHE A 60 -0.48 -4.95 15.39
CA PHE A 60 -1.79 -4.36 15.68
C PHE A 60 -2.33 -3.40 14.61
N PRO A 61 -1.60 -2.37 14.14
CA PRO A 61 -2.11 -1.47 13.11
C PRO A 61 -2.42 -2.20 11.79
N PHE A 62 -1.63 -3.21 11.43
CA PHE A 62 -1.87 -4.03 10.23
C PHE A 62 -3.09 -4.93 10.39
N VAL A 63 -3.28 -5.51 11.57
CA VAL A 63 -4.43 -6.35 11.91
C VAL A 63 -5.72 -5.54 11.80
N VAL A 64 -5.77 -4.33 12.36
CA VAL A 64 -6.94 -3.42 12.27
C VAL A 64 -7.38 -3.18 10.83
N VAL A 65 -6.43 -2.91 9.93
CA VAL A 65 -6.73 -2.70 8.50
C VAL A 65 -7.07 -4.02 7.80
N GLY A 66 -6.36 -5.11 8.14
CA GLY A 66 -6.52 -6.42 7.51
C GLY A 66 -7.88 -7.06 7.78
N MET A 67 -8.42 -6.93 8.99
CA MET A 67 -9.74 -7.47 9.33
C MET A 67 -10.90 -6.73 8.65
N ASN A 68 -10.67 -5.50 8.17
CA ASN A 68 -11.65 -4.66 7.48
C ASN A 68 -11.14 -4.24 6.08
N SER A 69 -10.49 -5.16 5.37
CA SER A 69 -9.83 -4.89 4.09
C SER A 69 -10.77 -4.36 3.01
N ILE A 70 -11.99 -4.90 2.91
CA ILE A 70 -13.01 -4.42 1.97
C ILE A 70 -13.49 -3.01 2.30
N ALA A 71 -13.72 -2.73 3.59
CA ALA A 71 -14.12 -1.41 4.05
C ALA A 71 -13.03 -0.39 3.73
N MET A 72 -11.78 -0.73 4.02
CA MET A 72 -10.62 0.11 3.73
C MET A 72 -10.50 0.40 2.22
N TYR A 73 -10.69 -0.61 1.36
CA TYR A 73 -10.69 -0.44 -0.09
C TYR A 73 -11.79 0.53 -0.56
N CYS A 74 -13.03 0.31 -0.12
CA CYS A 74 -14.15 1.18 -0.47
C CYS A 74 -13.96 2.62 0.03
N MET A 75 -13.47 2.79 1.26
CA MET A 75 -13.19 4.10 1.83
C MET A 75 -12.04 4.81 1.11
N ALA A 76 -10.98 4.09 0.72
CA ALA A 76 -9.89 4.66 -0.04
C ALA A 76 -10.35 5.18 -1.42
N GLN A 77 -11.30 4.52 -2.06
CA GLN A 77 -11.84 4.93 -3.36
C GLN A 77 -12.85 6.08 -3.23
N LEU A 78 -13.75 6.02 -2.24
CA LEU A 78 -14.88 6.96 -2.11
C LEU A 78 -14.56 8.18 -1.24
N LEU A 79 -13.88 7.97 -0.11
CA LEU A 79 -13.69 9.01 0.90
C LEU A 79 -12.38 9.79 0.73
N ARG A 80 -11.38 9.26 0.01
CA ARG A 80 -10.07 9.93 -0.15
C ARG A 80 -10.15 11.37 -0.66
N PRO A 81 -10.90 11.71 -1.73
CA PRO A 81 -11.01 13.08 -2.21
C PRO A 81 -11.70 13.99 -1.19
N TRP A 82 -12.75 13.49 -0.55
CA TRP A 82 -13.52 14.21 0.47
C TRP A 82 -12.67 14.51 1.71
N ILE A 83 -11.96 13.51 2.25
CA ILE A 83 -11.05 13.66 3.39
C ILE A 83 -9.97 14.69 3.08
N THR A 84 -9.37 14.63 1.89
CA THR A 84 -8.32 15.59 1.49
C THR A 84 -8.85 17.02 1.45
N LYS A 85 -10.06 17.23 0.92
CA LYS A 85 -10.70 18.55 0.86
C LYS A 85 -11.06 19.05 2.27
N SER A 86 -11.64 18.19 3.10
CA SER A 86 -11.99 18.52 4.49
C SER A 86 -10.75 18.88 5.30
N LEU A 87 -9.66 18.11 5.19
CA LEU A 87 -8.39 18.42 5.86
C LEU A 87 -7.83 19.78 5.44
N LYS A 88 -7.87 20.10 4.14
CA LYS A 88 -7.41 21.41 3.64
C LYS A 88 -8.20 22.58 4.25
N ILE A 89 -9.51 22.46 4.36
CA ILE A 89 -10.38 23.51 4.91
C ILE A 89 -10.09 23.70 6.40
N HIS A 90 -10.14 22.63 7.19
CA HIS A 90 -9.98 22.71 8.65
C HIS A 90 -8.57 23.17 9.04
N LEU A 91 -7.52 22.69 8.34
CA LEU A 91 -6.15 23.12 8.61
C LEU A 91 -5.91 24.59 8.26
N ASN A 92 -6.54 25.11 7.21
CA ASN A 92 -6.46 26.54 6.88
C ASN A 92 -7.16 27.41 7.95
N THR A 93 -8.34 26.99 8.42
CA THR A 93 -9.04 27.69 9.51
C THR A 93 -8.25 27.65 10.82
N LEU A 94 -7.59 26.52 11.14
CA LEU A 94 -6.71 26.41 12.31
C LEU A 94 -5.48 27.30 12.20
N ASP A 95 -4.86 27.38 11.02
CA ASP A 95 -3.71 28.27 10.77
C ASP A 95 -4.10 29.73 11.03
N GLN A 96 -5.26 30.16 10.53
CA GLN A 96 -5.80 31.51 10.77
C GLN A 96 -6.13 31.78 12.25
N ALA A 97 -6.56 30.78 13.01
CA ALA A 97 -6.94 30.93 14.41
C ALA A 97 -5.76 30.84 15.40
N THR A 98 -4.73 30.07 15.07
CA THR A 98 -3.60 29.76 15.96
C THR A 98 -2.28 30.41 15.54
N GLY A 99 -2.20 30.94 14.32
CA GLY A 99 -0.98 31.50 13.74
C GLY A 99 0.10 30.46 13.44
N TRP A 100 -0.25 29.17 13.46
CA TRP A 100 0.67 28.06 13.25
C TRP A 100 0.52 27.52 11.82
N SER A 101 1.58 27.66 11.01
CA SER A 101 1.61 27.39 9.56
C SER A 101 1.61 25.90 9.19
N VAL A 102 0.71 25.14 9.80
CA VAL A 102 0.53 23.69 9.57
C VAL A 102 -0.07 23.43 8.19
N HIS A 103 -0.95 24.30 7.70
CA HIS A 103 -1.46 24.21 6.33
C HIS A 103 -0.36 24.46 5.31
N GLY A 104 0.44 25.51 5.52
CA GLY A 104 1.61 25.83 4.72
C GLY A 104 2.60 24.67 4.65
N SER A 105 3.01 24.10 5.78
CA SER A 105 4.00 23.01 5.78
C SER A 105 3.54 21.70 5.12
N LEU A 106 2.23 21.38 5.17
CA LEU A 106 1.70 20.12 4.63
C LEU A 106 1.22 20.23 3.17
N PHE A 107 0.76 21.41 2.73
CA PHE A 107 0.14 21.60 1.41
C PHE A 107 0.84 22.62 0.51
N SER A 108 1.92 23.28 0.95
CA SER A 108 2.65 24.21 0.09
C SER A 108 3.34 23.50 -1.06
N ALA A 109 3.32 24.14 -2.22
CA ALA A 109 3.99 23.68 -3.43
C ALA A 109 5.52 23.72 -3.31
N ASP A 110 6.06 24.49 -2.37
CA ASP A 110 7.50 24.70 -2.19
C ASP A 110 8.21 23.53 -1.49
N CYS A 111 7.47 22.57 -0.95
CA CYS A 111 8.03 21.39 -0.27
C CYS A 111 7.90 20.11 -1.14
N PRO A 112 9.01 19.49 -1.57
CA PRO A 112 8.97 18.25 -2.36
C PRO A 112 8.24 17.08 -1.68
N TYR A 113 8.19 17.07 -0.34
CA TYR A 113 7.60 16.00 0.46
C TYR A 113 6.10 16.18 0.75
N ALA A 114 5.49 17.30 0.32
CA ALA A 114 4.07 17.59 0.53
C ALA A 114 3.11 16.44 0.12
N PRO A 115 3.22 15.80 -1.07
CA PRO A 115 2.26 14.76 -1.47
C PRO A 115 2.33 13.49 -0.60
N ILE A 116 3.51 13.19 -0.05
CA ILE A 116 3.71 12.06 0.86
C ILE A 116 3.05 12.37 2.20
N ALA A 117 3.29 13.57 2.74
CA ALA A 117 2.70 14.00 4.00
C ALA A 117 1.17 14.02 3.94
N VAL A 118 0.59 14.54 2.85
CA VAL A 118 -0.87 14.52 2.64
C VAL A 118 -1.40 13.10 2.58
N SER A 119 -0.74 12.21 1.83
CA SER A 119 -1.18 10.82 1.70
C SER A 119 -1.07 10.07 3.03
N ALA A 120 -0.03 10.32 3.82
CA ALA A 120 0.15 9.76 5.15
C ALA A 120 -0.94 10.24 6.12
N THR A 121 -1.27 11.53 6.10
CA THR A 121 -2.35 12.09 6.94
C THR A 121 -3.71 11.50 6.56
N VAL A 122 -4.01 11.37 5.26
CA VAL A 122 -5.27 10.73 4.82
C VAL A 122 -5.31 9.26 5.24
N LEU A 123 -4.20 8.53 5.07
CA LEU A 123 -4.09 7.13 5.51
C LEU A 123 -4.29 7.01 7.02
N PHE A 124 -3.72 7.93 7.81
CA PHE A 124 -3.89 7.97 9.26
C PHE A 124 -5.35 8.19 9.66
N VAL A 125 -6.06 9.12 9.00
CA VAL A 125 -7.49 9.36 9.25
C VAL A 125 -8.31 8.12 8.91
N LEU A 126 -8.05 7.48 7.76
CA LEU A 126 -8.74 6.24 7.38
C LEU A 126 -8.44 5.10 8.36
N TRP A 127 -7.20 5.02 8.84
CA TRP A 127 -6.80 4.06 9.86
C TRP A 127 -7.54 4.29 11.17
N LEU A 128 -7.74 5.54 11.61
CA LEU A 128 -8.56 5.85 12.80
C LEU A 128 -10.01 5.40 12.63
N ILE A 129 -10.59 5.55 11.45
CA ILE A 129 -11.94 5.05 11.15
C ILE A 129 -11.97 3.51 11.24
N CYS A 130 -10.98 2.83 10.64
CA CYS A 130 -10.86 1.37 10.76
C CYS A 130 -10.63 0.92 12.21
N LEU A 131 -9.87 1.68 13.01
CA LEU A 131 -9.67 1.41 14.42
C LEU A 131 -10.98 1.55 15.20
N TRP A 132 -11.76 2.58 14.92
CA TRP A 132 -13.09 2.74 15.50
C TRP A 132 -14.00 1.56 15.14
N MET A 133 -14.04 1.15 13.87
CA MET A 133 -14.80 -0.05 13.43
C MET A 133 -14.33 -1.32 14.14
N TYR A 134 -13.02 -1.48 14.32
CA TYR A 134 -12.45 -2.61 15.03
C TYR A 134 -12.85 -2.64 16.52
N LEU A 135 -12.80 -1.49 17.20
CA LEU A 135 -13.25 -1.36 18.58
C LEU A 135 -14.75 -1.65 18.73
N GLN A 136 -15.56 -1.23 17.76
CA GLN A 136 -16.99 -1.51 17.71
C GLN A 136 -17.34 -2.93 17.23
N ARG A 137 -16.33 -3.75 16.88
CA ARG A 137 -16.48 -5.12 16.34
C ARG A 137 -17.37 -5.20 15.09
N ILE A 138 -17.41 -4.14 14.29
CA ILE A 138 -18.15 -4.09 13.03
C ILE A 138 -17.23 -4.60 11.92
N PHE A 139 -17.53 -5.80 11.41
CA PHE A 139 -16.77 -6.42 10.32
C PHE A 139 -17.65 -6.55 9.09
N ILE A 140 -17.33 -5.79 8.04
CA ILE A 140 -18.03 -5.86 6.77
C ILE A 140 -17.51 -7.10 6.02
N LYS A 141 -18.41 -8.05 5.76
CA LYS A 141 -18.16 -9.25 4.97
C LYS A 141 -19.07 -9.20 3.75
N ILE A 142 -18.56 -9.63 2.61
CA ILE A 142 -19.33 -9.85 1.37
C ILE A 142 -19.50 -11.35 1.21
#